data_AF-A0A432UF49-F1
#
_entry.id   AF-A0A432UF49-F1
#
_cell.length_a   1.000
_cell.length_b   1.000
_cell.length_c   1.000
_cell.angle_alpha   90.00
_cell.angle_beta   90.00
_cell.angle_gamma   90.00
#
_symmetry.space_group_name_H-M   'P 1'
#
loop_
_entity.id
_entity.type
_entity.pdbx_description
1 polymer ?
#
loop_
_entity_poly.entity_id
_entity_poly.type
_entity_poly.pdbx_seq_one_letter_code
_entity_poly.pdbx_strand_id
1 'polypeptide(L)' 'PEAYHHFTNHPQWTRRTFDREEGQGIAMFRNAVSYIRENIL' A
#
# COMPACT_ATOMS: atom_id res chain seq x y z
N PRO A 1 2.86 2.87 -12.46
CA PRO A 1 2.94 2.83 -10.98
C PRO A 1 1.64 3.24 -10.26
N GLU A 2 0.66 3.84 -10.95
CA GLU A 2 -0.62 4.28 -10.37
C GLU A 2 -1.60 3.13 -10.04
N ALA A 3 -1.42 1.96 -10.66
CA ALA A 3 -2.23 0.78 -10.44
C ALA A 3 -2.13 0.21 -9.01
N TYR A 4 -1.05 0.53 -8.27
CA TYR A 4 -0.80 0.02 -6.92
C TYR A 4 -1.21 0.99 -5.81
N HIS A 5 -1.78 2.15 -6.18
CA HIS A 5 -2.17 3.19 -5.24
C HIS A 5 -3.49 2.82 -4.55
N HIS A 6 -4.44 2.28 -5.30
CA HIS A 6 -5.75 1.91 -4.79
C HIS A 6 -6.14 0.51 -5.28
N PHE A 7 -6.82 -0.27 -4.45
CA PHE A 7 -7.20 -1.65 -4.78
C PHE A 7 -8.13 -1.73 -6.00
N THR A 8 -8.85 -0.66 -6.32
CA THR A 8 -9.70 -0.58 -7.53
C THR A 8 -8.93 -0.37 -8.83
N ASN A 9 -7.67 0.10 -8.75
CA ASN A 9 -6.89 0.46 -9.95
C ASN A 9 -6.17 -0.74 -10.56
N HIS A 10 -6.06 -1.85 -9.83
CA HIS A 10 -5.47 -3.08 -10.36
C HIS A 10 -6.56 -4.12 -10.64
N PRO A 11 -6.72 -4.60 -11.88
CA PRO A 11 -7.81 -5.49 -12.27
C PRO A 11 -7.79 -6.87 -11.58
N GLN A 12 -6.65 -7.27 -11.00
CA GLN A 12 -6.58 -8.48 -10.16
C GLN A 12 -6.98 -8.21 -8.70
N TRP A 13 -6.95 -6.94 -8.28
CA TRP A 13 -7.25 -6.53 -6.92
C TRP A 13 -8.75 -6.19 -6.74
N THR A 14 -9.40 -5.65 -7.77
CA THR A 14 -10.87 -5.48 -7.80
C THR A 14 -11.65 -6.79 -7.64
N ARG A 15 -10.99 -7.93 -7.88
CA ARG A 15 -11.57 -9.29 -7.77
C ARG A 15 -11.35 -9.94 -6.41
N ARG A 16 -10.73 -9.26 -5.45
CA ARG A 16 -10.50 -9.75 -4.09
C ARG A 16 -11.17 -8.81 -3.09
N THR A 17 -11.78 -9.37 -2.04
CA THR A 17 -12.17 -8.60 -0.86
C THR A 17 -10.89 -8.17 -0.13
N PHE A 18 -10.56 -6.89 -0.21
CA PHE A 18 -9.50 -6.31 0.61
C PHE A 18 -10.13 -5.72 1.85
N ASP A 19 -9.62 -6.10 3.02
CA ASP A 19 -10.07 -5.54 4.31
C ASP A 19 -9.65 -4.06 4.49
N ARG A 20 -8.85 -3.51 3.58
CA ARG A 20 -8.31 -2.14 3.66
C ARG A 20 -8.41 -1.44 2.30
N GLU A 21 -8.86 -0.19 2.32
CA GLU A 21 -9.02 0.65 1.12
C GLU A 21 -7.68 1.13 0.52
N GLU A 22 -6.61 1.13 1.30
CA GLU A 22 -5.28 1.50 0.79
C GLU A 22 -4.58 0.31 0.13
N GLY A 23 -4.06 0.53 -1.09
CA GLY A 23 -3.32 -0.50 -1.82
C GLY A 23 -2.06 -0.96 -1.09
N GLN A 24 -1.65 -2.22 -1.30
CA GLN A 24 -0.46 -2.80 -0.64
C GLN A 24 0.82 -1.97 -0.84
N GLY A 25 0.91 -1.21 -1.94
CA GLY A 25 2.03 -0.30 -2.20
C GLY A 25 2.12 0.85 -1.19
N ILE A 26 1.00 1.42 -0.77
CA ILE A 26 0.95 2.48 0.25
C ILE A 26 1.39 1.92 1.61
N ALA A 27 0.91 0.74 1.98
CA ALA A 27 1.25 0.10 3.25
C ALA A 27 2.76 -0.17 3.36
N MET A 28 3.38 -0.68 2.28
CA MET A 28 4.83 -0.91 2.24
C MET A 28 5.61 0.40 2.40
N PHE A 29 5.18 1.47 1.73
CA PHE A 29 5.85 2.77 1.80
C PHE A 29 5.73 3.40 3.19
N ARG A 30 4.54 3.36 3.81
CA ARG A 30 4.33 3.81 5.20
C ARG A 30 5.24 3.07 6.18
N ASN A 31 5.31 1.74 6.06
CA ASN A 31 6.16 0.92 6.94
C ASN A 31 7.64 1.29 6.81
N ALA A 32 8.13 1.48 5.58
CA ALA A 32 9.52 1.88 5.34
C ALA A 32 9.83 3.26 5.94
N VAL A 33 8.92 4.24 5.78
CA VAL A 33 9.10 5.58 6.35
C VAL A 33 9.05 5.55 7.88
N SER A 34 8.14 4.79 8.49
CA SER A 34 8.10 4.61 9.94
C SER A 34 9.38 3.99 10.47
N TYR A 35 9.89 2.95 9.82
CA TYR A 35 11.16 2.32 10.20
C TYR A 35 12.33 3.32 10.22
N ILE A 36 12.44 4.15 9.17
CA ILE A 36 13.49 5.18 9.09
C ILE A 36 13.34 6.20 10.23
N ARG A 37 12.11 6.65 10.52
CA ARG A 37 11.85 7.60 11.62
C ARG A 37 12.17 7.07 13.00
N GLU A 38 11.98 5.76 13.22
CA GLU A 38 12.17 5.14 14.54
C GLU A 38 13.60 4.65 14.79
N ASN A 39 14.35 4.32 13.72
CA ASN A 39 15.64 3.63 13.85
C ASN A 39 16.84 4.43 13.32
N ILE A 40 16.61 5.44 12.48
CA ILE A 40 17.69 6.15 11.77
C ILE A 40 17.73 7.65 12.12
N LEU A 41 16.60 8.24 12.51
CA LEU A 41 16.49 9.62 13.01
C LEU A 41 16.57 9.64 14.55
#